data_AF-A0AAU2RDJ9-F1
#
_entry.id   AF-A0AAU2RDJ9-F1
#
_cell.length_a   1.000
_cell.length_b   1.000
_cell.length_c   1.000
_cell.angle_alpha   90.00
_cell.angle_beta   90.00
_cell.angle_gamma   90.00
#
_symmetry.space_group_name_H-M   'P 1'
#
loop_
_entity.id
_entity.type
_entity.pdbx_description
1 polymer ?
#
loop_
_entity_poly.entity_id
_entity_poly.type
_entity_poly.pdbx_seq_one_letter_code
_entity_poly.pdbx_strand_id
1 'polypeptide(L)' 'MTDRTVKCPGCPGRRNHGQYLCHACWRALPATTRGRLALRDARAFRRLRELHNALAANTPVAIIRVSR' A
#
# COMPACT_ATOMS: atom_id res chain seq x y z
N MET A 1 19.62 -15.05 -11.26
CA MET A 1 18.68 -13.91 -11.26
C MET A 1 17.74 -14.09 -10.08
N THR A 2 17.96 -13.36 -8.98
CA THR A 2 17.09 -13.49 -7.80
C THR A 2 15.77 -12.77 -8.09
N ASP A 3 14.68 -13.54 -8.10
CA ASP A 3 13.31 -13.05 -8.10
C ASP A 3 13.08 -12.25 -6.81
N ARG A 4 13.48 -10.96 -6.80
CA ARG A 4 13.32 -10.03 -5.66
C ARG A 4 11.88 -9.53 -5.53
N THR A 5 10.92 -10.31 -6.00
CA THR A 5 9.52 -9.92 -6.02
C THR A 5 8.82 -10.51 -4.80
N VAL A 6 8.22 -9.63 -3.99
CA VAL A 6 7.50 -10.02 -2.77
C VAL A 6 6.01 -10.11 -3.10
N LYS A 7 5.25 -10.96 -2.41
CA LYS A 7 3.79 -10.99 -2.55
C LYS A 7 3.20 -9.61 -2.25
N CYS A 8 2.28 -9.15 -3.09
CA CYS A 8 1.54 -7.92 -2.84
C CYS A 8 0.49 -8.21 -1.75
N PRO A 9 0.36 -7.38 -0.71
CA PRO A 9 -0.66 -7.59 0.32
C PRO A 9 -2.09 -7.26 -0.15
N GLY A 10 -2.26 -6.59 -1.30
CA GLY A 10 -3.58 -6.20 -1.81
C GLY A 10 -4.05 -6.90 -3.08
N CYS A 11 -3.26 -7.83 -3.61
CA CYS A 11 -3.65 -8.64 -4.77
C CYS A 11 -2.80 -9.92 -4.83
N PRO A 12 -3.22 -10.96 -5.56
CA PRO A 12 -2.39 -12.15 -5.81
C PRO A 12 -1.14 -11.88 -6.65
N GLY A 13 -0.93 -10.65 -7.12
CA GLY A 13 0.26 -10.23 -7.84
C GLY A 13 1.50 -10.06 -6.96
N ARG A 14 2.58 -9.59 -7.59
CA ARG A 14 3.87 -9.38 -6.93
C ARG A 14 4.26 -7.91 -6.96
N ARG A 15 5.02 -7.48 -5.95
CA ARG A 15 5.58 -6.13 -5.83
C ARG A 15 7.10 -6.18 -5.84
N ASN A 16 7.73 -5.10 -6.28
CA ASN A 16 9.18 -4.97 -6.19
C ASN A 16 9.60 -4.70 -4.73
N HIS A 17 10.81 -5.11 -4.40
CA HIS A 17 11.42 -4.78 -3.11
C HIS A 17 11.45 -3.25 -2.90
N GLY A 18 11.09 -2.79 -1.69
CA GLY A 18 10.99 -1.36 -1.35
C GLY A 18 9.67 -0.66 -1.74
N GLN A 19 8.79 -1.29 -2.52
CA GLN A 19 7.45 -0.75 -2.78
C GLN A 19 6.46 -1.24 -1.72
N TYR A 20 5.53 -0.42 -1.23
CA TYR A 20 4.49 -0.90 -0.29
C TYR A 20 3.49 -1.85 -0.95
N LEU A 21 3.14 -1.56 -2.20
CA LEU A 21 2.18 -2.31 -3.02
C LEU A 21 2.75 -2.47 -4.44
N CYS A 22 2.19 -3.38 -5.23
CA CYS A 22 2.49 -3.42 -6.65
C CYS A 22 1.96 -2.16 -7.37
N HIS A 23 2.48 -1.85 -8.55
CA HIS A 23 2.07 -0.66 -9.32
C HIS A 23 0.56 -0.58 -9.58
N ALA A 24 -0.10 -1.72 -9.83
CA ALA A 24 -1.53 -1.78 -10.07
C ALA A 24 -2.33 -1.41 -8.80
N CYS A 25 -2.04 -2.05 -7.67
CA CYS A 25 -2.67 -1.71 -6.39
C CYS A 25 -2.36 -0.28 -5.97
N TRP A 26 -1.13 0.20 -6.20
CA TRP A 26 -0.78 1.59 -5.92
C TRP A 26 -1.64 2.55 -6.74
N ARG A 27 -1.83 2.32 -8.05
CA ARG A 27 -2.68 3.14 -8.90
C ARG A 27 -4.17 3.06 -8.55
N ALA A 28 -4.62 1.91 -8.04
CA ALA A 28 -6.00 1.73 -7.59
C ALA A 28 -6.32 2.53 -6.31
N LEU A 29 -5.31 2.92 -5.52
CA LEU A 29 -5.54 3.76 -4.33
C LEU A 29 -6.07 5.15 -4.73
N PRO A 30 -7.01 5.70 -3.93
CA PRO A 30 -7.43 7.08 -4.07
C PRO A 30 -6.22 8.04 -4.09
N ALA A 31 -6.26 9.05 -4.96
CA ALA A 31 -5.17 10.02 -5.09
C ALA A 31 -4.82 10.69 -3.75
N THR A 32 -5.83 10.95 -2.92
CA THR A 32 -5.69 11.48 -1.55
C THR A 32 -4.92 10.51 -0.64
N THR A 33 -5.26 9.21 -0.68
CA THR A 33 -4.56 8.16 0.09
C THR A 33 -3.12 8.00 -0.38
N ARG A 34 -2.87 8.01 -1.70
CA ARG A 34 -1.51 8.00 -2.26
C ARG A 34 -0.68 9.18 -1.79
N GLY A 35 -1.26 10.39 -1.84
CA GLY A 35 -0.60 11.61 -1.37
C GLY A 35 -0.21 11.50 0.11
N ARG A 36 -1.12 11.03 0.96
CA ARG A 36 -0.85 10.81 2.40
C ARG A 36 0.25 9.77 2.63
N LEU A 37 0.24 8.65 1.90
CA LEU A 37 1.27 7.62 2.02
C LEU A 37 2.64 8.07 1.50
N ALA A 38 2.70 9.04 0.60
CA ALA A 38 3.95 9.60 0.09
C ALA A 38 4.61 10.59 1.07
N LEU A 39 3.87 11.10 2.06
CA LEU A 39 4.42 12.00 3.07
C LEU A 39 5.39 11.25 4.00
N ARG A 40 6.58 11.80 4.17
CA ARG A 40 7.64 11.29 5.07
C ARG A 40 7.65 12.07 6.39
N ASP A 41 6.58 11.92 7.17
CA ASP A 41 6.47 12.51 8.50
C ASP A 41 6.48 11.43 9.60
N ALA A 42 6.44 11.86 10.86
CA ALA A 42 6.40 10.95 12.02
C ALA A 42 5.19 9.99 12.02
N ARG A 43 4.14 10.27 11.23
CA ARG A 43 2.93 9.44 11.08
C ARG A 43 3.01 8.49 9.89
N ALA A 44 4.07 8.52 9.09
CA ALA A 44 4.24 7.65 7.92
C ALA A 44 4.07 6.16 8.28
N PHE A 45 4.70 5.71 9.37
CA PHE A 45 4.56 4.34 9.85
C PHE A 45 3.14 3.99 10.29
N ARG A 46 2.41 4.95 10.89
CA ARG A 46 1.01 4.76 11.28
C ARG A 46 0.12 4.57 10.06
N ARG A 47 0.26 5.42 9.04
CA ARG A 47 -0.50 5.31 7.78
C ARG A 47 -0.19 4.00 7.04
N LEU A 48 1.07 3.56 7.08
CA LEU A 48 1.45 2.26 6.53
C LEU A 48 0.78 1.10 7.29
N ARG A 49 0.73 1.17 8.63
CA ARG A 49 0.01 0.17 9.44
C ARG A 49 -1.49 0.17 9.16
N GLU A 50 -2.11 1.34 9.02
CA GLU A 50 -3.53 1.46 8.64
C GLU A 50 -3.80 0.82 7.27
N LEU A 51 -2.93 1.06 6.29
CA LEU A 51 -2.99 0.39 4.99
C LEU A 51 -2.91 -1.13 5.14
N HIS A 52 -1.91 -1.64 5.88
CA HIS A 52 -1.76 -3.09 6.09
C HIS A 52 -2.96 -3.71 6.81
N ASN A 53 -3.54 -3.02 7.80
CA ASN A 53 -4.73 -3.49 8.50
C ASN A 53 -5.95 -3.55 7.58
N ALA A 54 -6.16 -2.52 6.74
CA ALA A 54 -7.25 -2.52 5.77
C ALA A 54 -7.10 -3.67 4.75
N LEU A 55 -5.88 -3.94 4.28
CA LEU A 55 -5.59 -5.05 3.38
C LEU A 55 -5.82 -6.40 4.07
N ALA A 56 -5.40 -6.55 5.32
CA ALA A 56 -5.64 -7.76 6.12
C ALA A 56 -7.14 -7.98 6.37
N ALA A 57 -7.93 -6.91 6.47
CA ALA A 57 -9.38 -6.95 6.56
C ALA A 57 -10.07 -7.20 5.19
N ASN A 58 -9.33 -7.57 4.15
CA ASN A 58 -9.84 -7.74 2.76
C ASN A 58 -10.55 -6.50 2.21
N THR A 59 -10.19 -5.30 2.69
CA THR A 59 -10.78 -4.06 2.18
C THR A 59 -10.28 -3.80 0.75
N PRO A 60 -11.18 -3.55 -0.22
CA PRO A 60 -10.76 -3.22 -1.58
C PRO A 60 -9.87 -1.98 -1.62
N VAL A 61 -8.74 -2.07 -2.34
CA VAL A 61 -7.74 -1.00 -2.42
C VAL A 61 -8.33 0.34 -2.87
N ALA A 62 -9.35 0.30 -3.72
CA ALA A 62 -10.06 1.48 -4.23
C ALA A 62 -10.76 2.32 -3.13
N ILE A 63 -11.10 1.73 -1.99
CA ILE A 63 -11.82 2.40 -0.91
C ILE A 63 -10.96 2.65 0.34
N ILE A 64 -9.71 2.18 0.35
CA ILE A 64 -8.82 2.35 1.49
C ILE A 64 -8.49 3.83 1.71
N ARG A 65 -8.71 4.29 2.95
CA ARG A 65 -8.37 5.64 3.42
C ARG A 65 -7.45 5.52 4.62
N VAL A 66 -6.37 6.30 4.62
CA VAL A 66 -5.45 6.43 5.75
C VAL A 66 -5.59 7.80 6.39
N SER A 67 -5.23 7.90 7.67
CA SER A 67 -5.20 9.14 8.44
C SER A 67 -4.25 10.18 7.84
N ARG A 68 -4.42 11.45 8.25
CA ARG A 68 -3.56 12.57 7.82
C ARG A 68 -2.24 12.55 8.57
#